data_AF-A0A9E2BI44-F1
#
_entry.id   AF-A0A9E2BI44-F1
#
_cell.length_a   1.000
_cell.length_b   1.000
_cell.length_c   1.000
_cell.angle_alpha   90.00
_cell.angle_beta   90.00
_cell.angle_gamma   90.00
#
_symmetry.space_group_name_H-M   'P 1'
#
loop_
_entity.id
_entity.type
_entity.pdbx_description
1 polymer ?
#
loop_
_entity_poly.entity_id
_entity_poly.type
_entity_poly.pdbx_seq_one_letter_code
_entity_poly.pdbx_strand_id
1 'polypeptide(L)'
;MEETLRHQSAFDYYYSLGEERNIPKVAQKYCVSTAAVFKWSKAHNWQLRIQQRDIENARELEKRTNKEVVDAKADFRKTIQVLHQILKKSINEYIQRNQPAVVYDIKDLEKVSNILDKIVRVDMGLVGEGMEGEVEKVVKIEVVSDKAKKLTEEIIKGAD
;
A
#
# COMPACT_ATOMS: atom_id res chain seq x y z
N MET A 1 1.56 45.83 -14.95
CA MET A 1 2.31 45.19 -16.06
C MET A 1 1.48 44.01 -16.47
N GLU A 2 1.09 43.93 -17.74
CA GLU A 2 0.36 42.78 -18.25
C GLU A 2 1.27 41.56 -18.37
N GLU A 3 0.73 40.39 -18.05
CA GLU A 3 1.47 39.13 -18.13
C GLU A 3 1.57 38.68 -19.58
N THR A 4 2.79 38.48 -20.08
CA THR A 4 3.02 37.95 -21.42
C THR A 4 3.30 36.45 -21.35
N LEU A 5 3.20 35.75 -22.48
CA LEU A 5 3.62 34.33 -22.58
C LEU A 5 5.05 34.11 -22.07
N ARG A 6 5.95 35.08 -22.31
CA ARG A 6 7.32 35.02 -21.80
C ARG A 6 7.39 35.05 -20.27
N HIS A 7 6.53 35.83 -19.61
CA HIS A 7 6.46 35.86 -18.14
C HIS A 7 5.93 34.55 -17.57
N GLN A 8 4.94 33.94 -18.24
CA GLN A 8 4.40 32.63 -17.86
C GLN A 8 5.46 31.53 -18.01
N SER A 9 6.13 31.45 -19.15
CA SER A 9 7.22 30.48 -19.35
C SER A 9 8.37 30.69 -18.37
N ALA A 10 8.68 31.95 -18.01
CA ALA A 10 9.69 32.26 -17.00
C ALA A 10 9.28 31.76 -15.61
N PHE A 11 8.00 31.89 -15.25
CA PHE A 11 7.46 31.33 -14.02
C PHE A 11 7.50 29.80 -14.02
N ASP A 12 7.07 29.15 -15.10
CA ASP A 12 7.06 27.68 -15.17
C ASP A 12 8.47 27.10 -15.08
N TYR A 13 9.43 27.75 -15.76
CA TYR A 13 10.83 27.38 -15.59
C TYR A 13 11.31 27.61 -14.16
N TYR A 14 11.00 28.76 -13.56
CA TYR A 14 11.35 29.02 -12.17
C TYR A 14 10.78 27.95 -11.23
N TYR A 15 9.51 27.58 -11.38
CA TYR A 15 8.87 26.53 -10.59
C TYR A 15 9.55 25.17 -10.77
N SER A 16 9.92 24.82 -12.01
CA SER A 16 10.59 23.54 -12.33
C SER A 16 11.96 23.36 -11.66
N LEU A 17 12.61 24.45 -11.23
CA LEU A 17 13.88 24.39 -10.52
C LEU A 17 13.74 23.87 -9.07
N GLY A 18 12.52 23.72 -8.56
CA GLY A 18 12.28 23.11 -7.25
C GLY A 18 13.02 23.84 -6.12
N GLU A 19 13.82 23.11 -5.34
CA GLU A 19 14.61 23.67 -4.24
C GLU A 19 15.74 24.60 -4.72
N GLU A 20 16.21 24.44 -5.95
CA GLU A 20 17.25 25.28 -6.53
C GLU A 20 16.72 26.56 -7.21
N ARG A 21 15.48 26.93 -6.90
CA ARG A 21 14.79 28.13 -7.39
C ARG A 21 15.65 29.37 -7.21
N ASN A 22 16.08 29.96 -8.32
CA ASN A 22 17.00 31.10 -8.29
C ASN A 22 16.72 32.08 -9.43
N ILE A 23 16.51 33.36 -9.08
CA ILE A 23 16.19 34.44 -10.03
C ILE A 23 17.30 34.64 -11.08
N PRO A 24 18.59 34.70 -10.70
CA PRO A 24 19.73 34.59 -11.62
C PRO A 24 19.65 33.48 -12.67
N LYS A 25 19.24 32.26 -12.31
CA LYS A 25 19.13 31.14 -13.28
C LYS A 25 18.04 31.42 -14.33
N VAL A 26 16.93 32.04 -13.92
CA VAL A 26 15.86 32.46 -14.84
C VAL A 26 16.33 33.61 -15.73
N ALA A 27 17.01 34.60 -15.15
CA ALA A 27 17.56 35.75 -15.86
C ALA A 27 18.54 35.32 -16.97
N GLN A 28 19.43 34.36 -16.66
CA GLN A 28 20.35 33.75 -17.61
C GLN A 28 19.59 33.03 -18.74
N LYS A 29 18.62 32.16 -18.41
CA LYS A 29 17.87 31.40 -19.42
C LYS A 29 17.11 32.30 -20.39
N TYR A 30 16.52 33.37 -19.90
CA TYR A 30 15.72 34.29 -20.71
C TYR A 30 16.51 35.50 -21.22
N CYS A 31 17.83 35.55 -21.00
CA CYS A 31 18.71 36.64 -21.42
C CYS A 31 18.19 38.04 -21.01
N VAL A 32 17.79 38.18 -19.75
CA VAL A 32 17.31 39.45 -19.17
C VAL A 32 18.06 39.77 -17.89
N SER A 33 17.95 41.01 -17.41
CA SER A 33 18.52 41.37 -16.11
C SER A 33 17.78 40.70 -14.96
N THR A 34 18.50 40.40 -13.89
CA THR A 34 17.92 39.87 -12.64
C THR A 34 16.86 40.81 -12.06
N ALA A 35 17.07 42.13 -12.19
CA ALA A 35 16.10 43.14 -11.79
C ALA A 35 14.77 43.03 -12.55
N ALA A 36 14.81 42.72 -13.86
CA ALA A 36 13.60 42.51 -14.65
C ALA A 36 12.81 41.29 -14.18
N VAL A 37 13.49 40.16 -13.95
CA VAL A 37 12.84 38.93 -13.43
C VAL A 37 12.30 39.14 -12.02
N PHE A 38 12.99 39.90 -11.15
CA PHE A 38 12.49 40.25 -9.83
C PHE A 38 11.20 41.08 -9.92
N LYS A 39 11.15 42.04 -10.86
CA LYS A 39 9.94 42.81 -11.15
C LYS A 39 8.80 41.91 -11.63
N TRP A 40 9.07 40.94 -12.51
CA TRP A 40 8.07 39.97 -12.96
C TRP A 40 7.57 39.10 -11.81
N SER A 41 8.48 38.60 -10.99
CA SER A 41 8.15 37.75 -9.83
C SER A 41 7.22 38.45 -8.86
N LYS A 42 7.48 39.74 -8.58
CA LYS A 42 6.59 40.57 -7.75
C LYS A 42 5.28 40.91 -8.46
N ALA A 43 5.33 41.35 -9.71
CA ALA A 43 4.13 41.77 -10.45
C ALA A 43 3.14 40.62 -10.67
N HIS A 44 3.62 39.38 -10.79
CA HIS A 44 2.81 38.18 -11.05
C HIS A 44 2.76 37.22 -9.85
N ASN A 45 3.10 37.71 -8.64
CA ASN A 45 2.97 37.01 -7.36
C ASN A 45 3.48 35.56 -7.39
N TRP A 46 4.69 35.34 -7.90
CA TRP A 46 5.21 33.98 -8.10
C TRP A 46 5.20 33.15 -6.82
N GLN A 47 5.52 33.75 -5.67
CA GLN A 47 5.52 33.03 -4.39
C GLN A 47 4.13 32.51 -4.01
N LEU A 48 3.07 33.30 -4.24
CA LEU A 48 1.70 32.87 -3.97
C LEU A 48 1.27 31.75 -4.92
N ARG A 49 1.62 31.87 -6.21
CA ARG A 49 1.31 30.83 -7.22
C ARG A 49 2.01 29.51 -6.92
N ILE A 50 3.24 29.57 -6.42
CA ILE A 50 3.99 28.40 -5.94
C ILE A 50 3.22 27.72 -4.81
N GLN A 51 2.86 28.48 -3.77
CA GLN A 51 2.12 27.94 -2.63
C GLN A 51 0.79 27.30 -3.04
N GLN A 52 0.05 27.95 -3.93
CA GLN A 52 -1.21 27.41 -4.47
C GLN A 52 -0.98 26.08 -5.20
N ARG A 53 0.00 26.04 -6.12
CA ARG A 53 0.32 24.82 -6.88
C ARG A 53 0.84 23.70 -5.99
N ASP A 54 1.63 24.02 -4.96
CA ASP A 54 2.13 23.04 -4.00
C ASP A 54 0.98 22.44 -3.16
N ILE A 55 0.01 23.26 -2.74
CA ILE A 55 -1.20 22.79 -2.04
C ILE A 55 -2.06 21.90 -2.95
N GLU A 56 -2.26 22.30 -4.20
CA GLU A 56 -3.02 21.53 -5.19
C GLU A 56 -2.37 20.18 -5.46
N ASN A 57 -1.05 20.16 -5.72
CA ASN A 57 -0.28 18.94 -5.95
C ASN A 57 -0.32 18.01 -4.74
N ALA A 58 -0.19 18.55 -3.52
CA ALA A 58 -0.28 17.75 -2.30
C ALA A 58 -1.64 17.06 -2.16
N ARG A 59 -2.74 17.79 -2.44
CA ARG A 59 -4.10 17.23 -2.42
C ARG A 59 -4.32 16.18 -3.49
N GLU A 60 -3.79 16.38 -4.69
CA GLU A 60 -3.89 15.38 -5.76
C GLU A 60 -3.09 14.12 -5.43
N LEU A 61 -1.88 14.28 -4.89
CA LEU A 61 -1.07 13.15 -4.44
C LEU A 61 -1.77 12.36 -3.33
N GLU A 62 -2.34 13.05 -2.34
CA GLU A 62 -3.12 12.41 -1.27
C GLU A 62 -4.30 11.61 -1.83
N LYS A 63 -5.06 12.19 -2.77
CA LYS A 63 -6.18 11.49 -3.42
C LYS A 63 -5.71 10.25 -4.19
N ARG A 64 -4.60 10.34 -4.92
CA ARG A 64 -4.03 9.20 -5.67
C ARG A 64 -3.57 8.09 -4.73
N THR A 65 -2.81 8.43 -3.69
CA THR A 65 -2.35 7.47 -2.68
C THR A 65 -3.52 6.80 -1.98
N ASN A 66 -4.54 7.56 -1.56
CA ASN A 66 -5.74 6.99 -0.94
C ASN A 66 -6.48 6.05 -1.89
N LYS A 67 -6.58 6.41 -3.18
CA LYS A 67 -7.20 5.53 -4.19
C LYS A 67 -6.40 4.24 -4.38
N GLU A 68 -5.07 4.32 -4.54
CA GLU A 68 -4.21 3.14 -4.68
C GLU A 68 -4.29 2.21 -3.46
N VAL A 69 -4.34 2.77 -2.25
CA VAL A 69 -4.54 1.99 -1.01
C VAL A 69 -5.94 1.34 -0.97
N VAL A 70 -6.98 2.04 -1.40
CA VAL A 70 -8.34 1.51 -1.47
C VAL A 70 -8.43 0.39 -2.50
N ASP A 71 -7.86 0.58 -3.68
CA ASP A 71 -7.83 -0.41 -4.77
C ASP A 71 -7.07 -1.67 -4.33
N ALA A 72 -5.90 -1.51 -3.70
CA ALA A 72 -5.13 -2.62 -3.14
C ALA A 72 -5.93 -3.41 -2.08
N LYS A 73 -6.64 -2.71 -1.18
CA LYS A 73 -7.53 -3.36 -0.19
C LYS A 73 -8.68 -4.10 -0.87
N ALA A 74 -9.27 -3.54 -1.92
CA ALA A 74 -10.34 -4.19 -2.67
C ALA A 74 -9.87 -5.47 -3.36
N ASP A 75 -8.68 -5.44 -3.98
CA ASP A 75 -8.09 -6.61 -4.63
C ASP A 75 -7.67 -7.70 -3.62
N PHE A 76 -7.17 -7.29 -2.46
CA PHE A 76 -6.92 -8.22 -1.36
C PHE A 76 -8.22 -8.91 -0.89
N ARG A 77 -9.31 -8.14 -0.73
CA ARG A 77 -10.64 -8.69 -0.38
C ARG A 77 -11.15 -9.68 -1.43
N LYS A 78 -10.99 -9.39 -2.72
CA LYS A 78 -11.36 -10.34 -3.81
C LYS A 78 -10.56 -11.64 -3.68
N THR A 79 -9.25 -11.55 -3.41
CA THR A 79 -8.39 -12.72 -3.24
C THR A 79 -8.84 -13.58 -2.06
N ILE A 80 -9.14 -12.96 -0.91
CA ILE A 80 -9.71 -13.65 0.25
C ILE A 80 -11.02 -14.36 -0.11
N GLN A 81 -11.93 -13.69 -0.83
CA GLN A 81 -13.19 -14.29 -1.25
C GLN A 81 -12.99 -15.51 -2.15
N VAL A 82 -12.09 -15.42 -3.13
CA VAL A 82 -11.76 -16.55 -4.02
C VAL A 82 -11.19 -17.72 -3.22
N LEU A 83 -10.23 -17.47 -2.34
CA LEU A 83 -9.65 -18.50 -1.46
C LEU A 83 -10.71 -19.14 -0.57
N HIS A 84 -11.61 -18.34 0.00
CA HIS A 84 -12.73 -18.85 0.81
C HIS A 84 -13.64 -19.78 0.00
N GLN A 85 -13.98 -19.41 -1.25
CA GLN A 85 -14.78 -20.27 -2.13
C GLN A 85 -14.07 -21.58 -2.48
N ILE A 86 -12.77 -21.52 -2.77
CA ILE A 86 -11.95 -22.70 -3.03
C ILE A 86 -11.93 -23.62 -1.80
N LEU A 87 -11.65 -23.07 -0.62
CA LEU A 87 -11.63 -23.83 0.64
C LEU A 87 -12.98 -24.49 0.92
N LYS A 88 -14.08 -23.74 0.79
CA LYS A 88 -15.44 -24.26 0.96
C LYS A 88 -15.70 -25.43 0.02
N LYS A 89 -15.34 -25.31 -1.25
CA LYS A 89 -15.49 -26.38 -2.23
C LYS A 89 -14.65 -27.61 -1.86
N SER A 90 -13.37 -27.43 -1.55
CA SER A 90 -12.47 -28.51 -1.15
C SER A 90 -12.93 -29.24 0.11
N ILE A 91 -13.44 -28.51 1.11
CA ILE A 91 -14.01 -29.10 2.33
C ILE A 91 -15.26 -29.92 2.00
N ASN A 92 -16.16 -29.38 1.18
CA ASN A 92 -17.36 -30.12 0.76
C ASN A 92 -17.01 -31.40 0.00
N GLU A 93 -16.05 -31.34 -0.93
CA GLU A 93 -15.57 -32.52 -1.65
C GLU A 93 -14.92 -33.53 -0.70
N TYR A 94 -14.15 -33.08 0.29
CA TYR A 94 -13.56 -33.94 1.32
C TYR A 94 -14.64 -34.62 2.17
N ILE A 95 -15.67 -33.89 2.60
CA ILE A 95 -16.79 -34.44 3.40
C ILE A 95 -17.63 -35.41 2.56
N GLN A 96 -17.78 -35.20 1.25
CA GLN A 96 -18.51 -36.13 0.39
C GLN A 96 -17.72 -37.42 0.13
N ARG A 97 -16.39 -37.33 0.00
CA ARG A 97 -15.52 -38.49 -0.25
C ARG A 97 -15.22 -39.29 1.01
N ASN A 98 -15.18 -38.63 2.17
CA ASN A 98 -14.86 -39.25 3.44
C ASN A 98 -16.10 -39.32 4.31
N GLN A 99 -16.38 -40.49 4.90
CA GLN A 99 -17.39 -40.60 5.95
C GLN A 99 -17.03 -39.65 7.11
N PRO A 100 -18.02 -39.02 7.78
CA PRO A 100 -17.77 -38.23 8.98
C PRO A 100 -16.89 -39.03 9.94
N ALA A 101 -15.88 -38.39 10.52
CA ALA A 101 -15.06 -39.03 11.53
C ALA A 101 -15.98 -39.48 12.67
N VAL A 102 -15.97 -40.78 12.96
CA VAL A 102 -16.73 -41.34 14.08
C VAL A 102 -16.07 -40.81 15.36
N VAL A 103 -16.88 -40.18 16.21
CA VAL A 103 -16.44 -39.71 17.54
C VAL A 103 -16.47 -40.92 18.45
N TYR A 104 -15.30 -41.38 18.90
CA TYR A 104 -15.19 -42.56 19.75
C TYR A 104 -15.12 -42.20 21.23
N ASP A 105 -14.52 -41.05 21.56
CA ASP A 105 -14.33 -40.63 22.95
C ASP A 105 -14.45 -39.11 23.15
N ILE A 106 -14.32 -38.69 24.41
CA ILE A 106 -14.43 -37.29 24.82
C ILE A 106 -13.27 -36.43 24.28
N LYS A 107 -12.10 -37.03 24.00
CA LYS A 107 -10.93 -36.31 23.46
C LYS A 107 -11.16 -35.93 22.01
N ASP A 108 -11.91 -36.73 21.27
CA ASP A 108 -12.31 -36.39 19.90
C ASP A 108 -13.26 -35.17 19.89
N LEU A 109 -14.17 -35.07 20.87
CA LEU A 109 -15.02 -33.89 21.04
C LEU A 109 -14.21 -32.64 21.42
N GLU A 110 -13.19 -32.80 22.26
CA GLU A 110 -12.29 -31.69 22.66
C GLU A 110 -11.52 -31.13 21.46
N LYS A 111 -11.05 -32.00 20.55
CA LYS A 111 -10.41 -31.57 19.28
C LYS A 111 -11.37 -30.76 18.41
N VAL A 112 -12.62 -31.22 18.27
CA VAL A 112 -13.64 -30.51 17.48
C VAL A 112 -13.95 -29.14 18.09
N SER A 113 -14.11 -29.06 19.40
CA SER A 113 -14.34 -27.80 20.13
C SER A 113 -13.20 -26.79 19.89
N ASN A 114 -11.95 -27.25 19.99
CA ASN A 114 -10.77 -26.40 19.76
C ASN A 114 -10.66 -25.89 18.31
N ILE A 115 -11.09 -26.69 17.33
CA ILE A 115 -11.14 -26.26 15.92
C ILE A 115 -12.20 -25.18 15.74
N LEU A 116 -13.39 -25.36 16.34
CA LEU A 116 -14.47 -24.38 16.30
C LEU A 116 -14.07 -23.05 16.96
N ASP A 117 -13.42 -23.07 18.13
CA ASP A 117 -12.94 -21.85 18.80
C ASP A 117 -11.97 -21.05 17.90
N LYS A 118 -11.04 -21.74 17.24
CA LYS A 118 -10.11 -21.10 16.30
C LYS A 118 -10.80 -20.49 15.09
N ILE A 119 -11.80 -21.17 14.53
CA ILE A 119 -12.57 -20.66 13.39
C ILE A 119 -13.33 -19.39 13.80
N VAL A 120 -14.00 -19.41 14.96
CA VAL A 120 -14.74 -18.27 15.49
C VAL A 120 -13.82 -17.08 15.77
N ARG A 121 -12.63 -17.30 16.36
CA ARG A 121 -11.63 -16.22 16.57
C ARG A 121 -11.15 -15.60 15.27
N VAL A 122 -10.97 -16.39 14.22
CA VAL A 122 -10.61 -15.88 12.89
C VAL A 122 -11.74 -15.03 12.33
N ASP A 123 -13.00 -15.46 12.46
CA ASP A 123 -14.17 -14.69 12.00
C ASP A 123 -14.30 -13.35 12.74
N MET A 124 -14.21 -13.37 14.08
CA MET A 124 -14.21 -12.15 14.89
C MET A 124 -13.05 -11.19 14.54
N GLY A 125 -11.83 -11.73 14.38
CA GLY A 125 -10.66 -10.94 13.99
C GLY A 125 -10.77 -10.31 12.61
N LEU A 126 -11.48 -10.95 11.68
CA LEU A 126 -11.73 -10.40 10.34
C LEU A 126 -12.82 -9.32 10.33
N VAL A 127 -13.79 -9.40 11.25
CA VAL A 127 -14.88 -8.42 11.41
C VAL A 127 -14.43 -7.19 12.22
N GLY A 128 -13.29 -7.27 12.93
CA GLY A 128 -12.73 -6.17 13.71
C GLY A 128 -13.40 -5.97 15.08
N GLU A 129 -14.34 -6.86 15.44
CA GLU A 129 -14.96 -6.92 16.75
C GLU A 129 -14.16 -7.92 17.60
N GLY A 130 -13.28 -7.43 18.48
CA GLY A 130 -12.67 -8.29 19.52
C GLY A 130 -11.14 -8.27 19.65
N MET A 131 -10.42 -7.24 19.17
CA MET A 131 -8.97 -7.11 19.42
C MET A 131 -8.62 -6.18 20.61
N GLU A 132 -9.50 -6.03 21.60
CA GLU A 132 -9.11 -5.45 22.90
C GLU A 132 -8.76 -6.61 23.86
N GLY A 133 -7.49 -7.01 23.90
CA GLY A 133 -6.97 -7.85 24.99
C GLY A 133 -5.86 -8.86 24.69
N GLU A 134 -5.65 -9.29 23.44
CA GLU A 134 -4.62 -10.29 23.11
C GLU A 134 -3.81 -9.89 21.85
N VAL A 135 -3.12 -8.75 21.90
CA VAL A 135 -2.18 -8.34 20.82
C VAL A 135 -0.79 -8.97 20.98
N GLU A 136 -0.49 -9.66 22.09
CA GLU A 136 0.84 -10.25 22.33
C GLU A 136 0.99 -11.72 21.91
N LYS A 137 0.59 -12.09 20.70
CA LYS A 137 1.29 -13.16 19.96
C LYS A 137 1.43 -12.73 18.51
N VAL A 138 2.22 -11.67 18.34
CA VAL A 138 2.80 -11.29 17.05
C VAL A 138 3.33 -12.55 16.39
N VAL A 139 2.73 -12.83 15.24
CA VAL A 139 3.14 -13.83 14.26
C VAL A 139 4.62 -13.64 13.96
N LYS A 140 5.49 -14.39 14.64
CA LYS A 140 6.88 -14.58 14.23
C LYS A 140 6.88 -15.51 13.01
N ILE A 141 6.70 -14.93 11.82
CA ILE A 141 7.13 -15.57 10.57
C ILE A 141 8.66 -15.50 10.55
N GLU A 142 9.32 -16.43 11.24
CA GLU A 142 10.78 -16.59 11.15
C GLU A 142 11.24 -18.04 10.89
N VAL A 143 10.34 -19.03 10.78
CA VAL A 143 10.78 -20.44 10.70
C VAL A 143 10.53 -21.11 9.33
N VAL A 144 9.89 -20.42 8.37
CA VAL A 144 9.63 -21.02 7.05
C VAL A 144 10.78 -20.81 6.06
N SER A 145 11.59 -19.76 6.23
CA SER A 145 12.75 -19.46 5.36
C SER A 145 13.84 -20.54 5.43
N ASP A 146 14.24 -20.94 6.63
CA ASP A 146 15.47 -21.75 6.78
C ASP A 146 15.24 -23.24 6.55
N LYS A 147 14.02 -23.73 6.83
CA LYS A 147 13.61 -25.08 6.42
C LYS A 147 13.38 -25.19 4.92
N ALA A 148 12.85 -24.14 4.28
CA ALA A 148 12.73 -24.11 2.82
C ALA A 148 14.11 -24.08 2.14
N LYS A 149 15.06 -23.27 2.65
CA LYS A 149 16.43 -23.22 2.14
C LYS A 149 17.15 -24.56 2.25
N LYS A 150 17.10 -25.22 3.42
CA LYS A 150 17.70 -26.56 3.60
C LYS A 150 17.10 -27.61 2.65
N LEU A 151 15.79 -27.58 2.44
CA LEU A 151 15.13 -28.52 1.53
C LEU A 151 15.55 -28.29 0.06
N THR A 152 15.71 -27.03 -0.37
CA THR A 152 16.25 -26.72 -1.70
C THR A 152 17.72 -27.11 -1.86
N GLU A 153 18.55 -26.95 -0.83
CA GLU A 153 19.97 -27.34 -0.89
C GLU A 153 20.16 -28.87 -0.91
N GLU A 154 19.30 -29.62 -0.23
CA GLU A 154 19.31 -31.10 -0.24
C GLU A 154 18.82 -31.68 -1.58
N ILE A 155 17.82 -31.05 -2.21
CA ILE A 155 17.31 -31.47 -3.53
C ILE A 155 18.35 -31.21 -4.62
N ILE A 156 19.10 -30.10 -4.55
CA ILE A 156 20.13 -29.77 -5.54
C ILE A 156 21.35 -30.70 -5.41
N LYS A 157 21.71 -31.15 -4.20
CA LYS A 157 22.84 -32.07 -3.99
C LYS A 157 22.55 -33.54 -4.30
N GLY A 158 21.28 -33.92 -4.47
CA GLY A 158 20.87 -35.29 -4.80
C GLY A 158 20.58 -35.52 -6.29
N ALA A 159 20.86 -34.55 -7.15
CA ALA A 159 20.51 -34.57 -8.58
C ALA A 159 21.72 -34.74 -9.53
N ASP A 160 22.91 -35.02 -8.99
CA ASP A 160 24.11 -35.42 -9.75
C ASP A 160 24.44 -36.92 -9.55
#